data_AF-A0A817S9H1-F1
#
_entry.id   AF-A0A817S9H1-F1
#
_cell.length_a   1.000
_cell.length_b   1.000
_cell.length_c   1.000
_cell.angle_alpha   90.00
_cell.angle_beta   90.00
_cell.angle_gamma   90.00
#
_symmetry.space_group_name_H-M   'P 1'
#
loop_
_entity.id
_entity.type
_entity.pdbx_description
1 polymer ?
#
loop_
_entity_poly.entity_id
_entity_poly.type
_entity_poly.pdbx_seq_one_letter_code
_entity_poly.pdbx_strand_id
1 'polypeptide(L)'
;MDNRRQDFAIAEERRHQDAKLANETHLTNIAIANDQQKETILVQYLDFLVNQLATNGMDLNGSLSTRQIVRIKTLAALQQLNSKRKAFIIRSLYESGLISKSPPDGLSLSSADMTGLDLGLEQRETTERAYFRCLNLRQTVLTQSSFRYLILSGADFQRAQMDNCDFSACVAYHVGESR
;
A
#
# COMPACT_ATOMS: atom_id res chain seq x y z
N MET A 1 8.07 -63.28 -0.12
CA MET A 1 8.15 -62.27 0.97
C MET A 1 8.09 -60.83 0.45
N ASP A 2 8.02 -60.60 -0.87
CA ASP A 2 8.10 -59.24 -1.45
C ASP A 2 6.84 -58.38 -1.33
N ASN A 3 5.63 -58.97 -1.42
CA ASN A 3 4.39 -58.16 -1.38
C ASN A 3 4.25 -57.33 -0.11
N ARG A 4 4.56 -57.87 1.08
CA ARG A 4 4.42 -57.12 2.34
C ARG A 4 5.37 -55.93 2.44
N ARG A 5 6.55 -56.01 1.82
CA ARG A 5 7.52 -54.90 1.80
C ARG A 5 7.08 -53.82 0.82
N GLN A 6 6.55 -54.21 -0.34
CA GLN A 6 5.95 -53.28 -1.29
C GLN A 6 4.71 -52.58 -0.71
N ASP A 7 3.80 -53.32 -0.06
CA ASP A 7 2.60 -52.77 0.57
C ASP A 7 2.96 -51.77 1.68
N PHE A 8 4.00 -52.06 2.46
CA PHE A 8 4.48 -51.15 3.51
C PHE A 8 5.07 -49.87 2.92
N ALA A 9 5.90 -49.99 1.87
CA ALA A 9 6.50 -48.83 1.20
C ALA A 9 5.45 -47.92 0.56
N ILE A 10 4.43 -48.50 -0.10
CA ILE A 10 3.31 -47.74 -0.68
C ILE A 10 2.49 -47.04 0.41
N ALA A 11 2.23 -47.71 1.53
CA ALA A 11 1.50 -47.10 2.65
C ALA A 11 2.29 -45.95 3.29
N GLU A 12 3.61 -46.09 3.39
CA GLU A 12 4.50 -45.05 3.92
C GLU A 12 4.58 -43.84 2.99
N GLU A 13 4.73 -44.08 1.68
CA GLU A 13 4.71 -43.02 0.67
C GLU A 13 3.39 -42.25 0.68
N ARG A 14 2.24 -42.94 0.76
CA ARG A 14 0.92 -42.30 0.88
C ARG A 14 0.82 -41.44 2.13
N ARG A 15 1.27 -41.91 3.29
CA ARG A 15 1.28 -41.11 4.52
C ARG A 15 2.13 -39.84 4.38
N HIS A 16 3.28 -39.93 3.73
CA HIS A 16 4.12 -38.75 3.47
C HIS A 16 3.45 -37.77 2.51
N GLN A 17 2.80 -38.26 1.45
CA GLN A 17 2.06 -37.43 0.50
C GLN A 17 0.86 -36.74 1.17
N ASP A 18 0.09 -37.47 1.98
CA ASP A 18 -1.06 -36.93 2.72
C ASP A 18 -0.62 -35.86 3.73
N ALA A 19 0.47 -36.09 4.46
CA ALA A 19 1.02 -35.12 5.39
C ALA A 19 1.51 -33.84 4.67
N LYS A 20 2.16 -34.00 3.50
CA LYS A 20 2.61 -32.86 2.69
C LYS A 20 1.42 -32.06 2.16
N LEU A 21 0.41 -32.72 1.60
CA LEU A 21 -0.80 -32.08 1.09
C LEU A 21 -1.57 -31.35 2.20
N ALA A 22 -1.70 -31.96 3.38
CA ALA A 22 -2.33 -31.34 4.53
C ALA A 22 -1.59 -30.07 4.97
N ASN A 23 -0.25 -30.10 4.98
CA ASN A 23 0.57 -28.94 5.30
C ASN A 23 0.43 -27.82 4.24
N GLU A 24 0.49 -28.16 2.95
CA GLU A 24 0.29 -27.20 1.86
C GLU A 24 -1.09 -26.56 1.92
N THR A 25 -2.14 -27.35 2.20
CA THR A 25 -3.51 -26.87 2.38
C THR A 25 -3.61 -25.93 3.58
N HIS A 26 -2.98 -26.28 4.71
CA HIS A 26 -2.99 -25.44 5.90
C HIS A 26 -2.32 -24.09 5.65
N LEU A 27 -1.14 -24.09 5.02
CA LEU A 27 -0.43 -22.86 4.65
C LEU A 27 -1.24 -22.00 3.68
N THR A 28 -1.90 -22.64 2.70
CA THR A 28 -2.78 -21.97 1.75
C THR A 28 -3.97 -21.33 2.45
N ASN A 29 -4.61 -22.04 3.37
CA ASN A 29 -5.75 -21.51 4.14
C ASN A 29 -5.35 -20.32 5.01
N ILE A 30 -4.17 -20.36 5.64
CA ILE A 30 -3.63 -19.21 6.39
C ILE A 30 -3.39 -18.02 5.46
N ALA A 31 -2.80 -18.24 4.29
CA ALA A 31 -2.53 -17.19 3.33
C ALA A 31 -3.83 -16.53 2.82
N ILE A 32 -4.84 -17.33 2.49
CA ILE A 32 -6.17 -16.86 2.07
C ILE A 32 -6.82 -16.05 3.20
N ALA A 33 -6.81 -16.55 4.43
CA ALA A 33 -7.41 -15.86 5.57
C ALA A 33 -6.72 -14.51 5.85
N ASN A 34 -5.39 -14.45 5.78
CA ASN A 34 -4.62 -13.22 5.94
C ASN A 34 -4.93 -12.21 4.81
N ASP A 35 -5.04 -12.68 3.57
CA ASP A 35 -5.38 -11.81 2.44
C ASP A 35 -6.80 -11.26 2.56
N GLN A 36 -7.77 -12.09 2.92
CA GLN A 36 -9.15 -11.68 3.19
C GLN A 36 -9.25 -10.67 4.34
N GLN A 37 -8.46 -10.84 5.40
CA GLN A 37 -8.39 -9.87 6.50
C GLN A 37 -7.89 -8.50 6.00
N LYS A 38 -6.83 -8.48 5.19
CA LYS A 38 -6.30 -7.23 4.60
C LYS A 38 -7.29 -6.59 3.64
N GLU A 39 -8.00 -7.38 2.85
CA GLU A 39 -9.07 -6.87 1.98
C GLU A 39 -10.19 -6.24 2.80
N THR A 40 -10.61 -6.89 3.88
CA THR A 40 -11.62 -6.36 4.81
C THR A 40 -11.19 -5.02 5.40
N ILE A 41 -9.93 -4.90 5.84
CA ILE A 41 -9.38 -3.63 6.36
C ILE A 41 -9.41 -2.54 5.29
N LEU A 42 -9.04 -2.87 4.05
CA LEU A 42 -9.06 -1.92 2.95
C LEU A 42 -10.48 -1.41 2.68
N VAL A 43 -11.44 -2.31 2.52
CA VAL A 43 -12.85 -1.97 2.24
C VAL A 43 -13.43 -1.11 3.36
N GLN A 44 -13.25 -1.52 4.63
CA GLN A 44 -13.74 -0.75 5.78
C GLN A 44 -13.11 0.64 5.86
N TYR A 45 -11.84 0.78 5.51
CA TYR A 45 -11.18 2.08 5.46
C TYR A 45 -11.72 2.95 4.33
N LEU A 46 -11.92 2.39 3.14
CA LEU A 46 -12.47 3.12 1.99
C LEU A 46 -13.90 3.56 2.27
N ASP A 47 -14.75 2.69 2.81
CA ASP A 47 -16.12 3.05 3.23
C ASP A 47 -16.10 4.18 4.27
N PHE A 48 -15.21 4.09 5.25
CA PHE A 48 -15.02 5.18 6.21
C PHE A 48 -14.63 6.48 5.50
N LEU A 49 -13.64 6.45 4.61
CA LEU A 49 -13.13 7.64 3.92
C LEU A 49 -14.21 8.27 3.03
N VAL A 50 -14.92 7.47 2.24
CA VAL A 50 -16.03 7.91 1.39
C VAL A 50 -17.11 8.57 2.24
N ASN A 51 -17.51 7.97 3.37
CA ASN A 51 -18.50 8.56 4.26
C ASN A 51 -18.04 9.88 4.89
N GLN A 52 -16.77 9.99 5.28
CA GLN A 52 -16.22 11.24 5.80
C GLN A 52 -16.19 12.34 4.73
N LEU A 53 -15.80 12.01 3.50
CA LEU A 53 -15.74 12.96 2.38
C LEU A 53 -17.15 13.37 1.91
N ALA A 54 -18.12 12.46 1.94
CA ALA A 54 -19.51 12.77 1.63
C ALA A 54 -20.15 13.70 2.68
N THR A 55 -19.79 13.53 3.95
CA THR A 55 -20.36 14.32 5.07
C THR A 55 -19.71 15.70 5.21
N ASN A 56 -18.39 15.80 5.00
CA ASN A 56 -17.63 17.02 5.28
C ASN A 56 -17.10 17.71 4.01
N GLY A 57 -17.31 17.14 2.82
CA GLY A 57 -16.69 17.57 1.58
C GLY A 57 -15.22 17.12 1.44
N MET A 58 -14.55 17.57 0.37
CA MET A 58 -13.10 17.37 0.18
C MET A 58 -12.25 18.22 1.13
N ASP A 59 -12.89 19.14 1.83
CA ASP A 59 -12.27 20.01 2.79
C ASP A 59 -12.49 19.44 4.19
N LEU A 60 -11.47 18.80 4.78
CA LEU A 60 -11.52 18.28 6.16
C LEU A 60 -11.64 19.42 7.22
N ASN A 61 -11.97 20.64 6.80
CA ASN A 61 -12.12 21.86 7.61
C ASN A 61 -13.34 21.85 8.54
N GLY A 62 -14.18 20.82 8.52
CA GLY A 62 -15.32 20.69 9.44
C GLY A 62 -14.95 20.67 10.94
N SER A 63 -13.75 20.20 11.30
CA SER A 63 -13.06 20.46 12.59
C SER A 63 -11.67 19.82 12.61
N LEU A 64 -10.75 20.32 13.45
CA LEU A 64 -9.45 19.65 13.72
C LEU A 64 -9.63 18.18 14.14
N SER A 65 -10.74 17.86 14.83
CA SER A 65 -11.07 16.50 15.27
C SER A 65 -11.32 15.55 14.11
N THR A 66 -12.01 15.99 13.04
CA THR A 66 -12.28 15.17 11.86
C THR A 66 -11.00 14.78 11.15
N ARG A 67 -10.10 15.76 10.93
CA ARG A 67 -8.79 15.52 10.29
C ARG A 67 -7.94 14.54 11.10
N GLN A 68 -7.95 14.67 12.43
CA GLN A 68 -7.24 13.74 13.32
C GLN A 68 -7.81 12.31 13.25
N ILE A 69 -9.14 12.15 13.22
CA ILE A 69 -9.79 10.83 13.08
C ILE A 69 -9.42 10.19 11.74
N VAL A 70 -9.51 10.95 10.64
CA VAL A 70 -9.11 10.48 9.30
C VAL A 70 -7.65 10.06 9.30
N ARG A 71 -6.77 10.87 9.90
CA ARG A 71 -5.34 10.54 10.01
C ARG A 71 -5.12 9.25 10.80
N ILE A 72 -5.70 9.12 11.99
CA ILE A 72 -5.55 7.92 12.84
C ILE A 72 -5.98 6.67 12.08
N LYS A 73 -7.15 6.70 11.43
CA LYS A 73 -7.66 5.56 10.66
C LYS A 73 -6.79 5.26 9.44
N THR A 74 -6.27 6.27 8.78
CA THR A 74 -5.35 6.11 7.65
C THR A 74 -4.06 5.43 8.08
N LEU A 75 -3.43 5.89 9.18
CA LEU A 75 -2.21 5.28 9.69
C LEU A 75 -2.42 3.84 10.14
N ALA A 76 -3.53 3.57 10.84
CA ALA A 76 -3.89 2.22 11.29
C ALA A 76 -4.14 1.26 10.11
N ALA A 77 -4.76 1.74 9.03
CA ALA A 77 -4.93 0.96 7.81
C ALA A 77 -3.59 0.68 7.13
N LEU A 78 -2.77 1.72 6.89
CA LEU A 78 -1.47 1.59 6.24
C LEU A 78 -0.53 0.63 7.00
N GLN A 79 -0.57 0.60 8.33
CA GLN A 79 0.26 -0.30 9.12
C GLN A 79 -0.07 -1.79 8.90
N GLN A 80 -1.33 -2.14 8.63
CA GLN A 80 -1.78 -3.53 8.54
C GLN A 80 -1.79 -4.08 7.10
N LEU A 81 -1.82 -3.18 6.12
CA LEU A 81 -1.97 -3.54 4.72
C LEU A 81 -0.64 -3.94 4.07
N ASN A 82 -0.74 -4.79 3.04
CA ASN A 82 0.40 -5.10 2.18
C ASN A 82 0.69 -3.96 1.19
N SER A 83 1.85 -4.01 0.55
CA SER A 83 2.34 -3.01 -0.41
C SER A 83 1.31 -2.57 -1.45
N LYS A 84 0.63 -3.54 -2.08
CA LYS A 84 -0.37 -3.28 -3.13
C LYS A 84 -1.57 -2.49 -2.60
N ARG A 85 -2.08 -2.85 -1.43
CA ARG A 85 -3.22 -2.16 -0.81
C ARG A 85 -2.82 -0.80 -0.23
N LYS A 86 -1.60 -0.65 0.30
CA LYS A 86 -1.05 0.68 0.67
C LYS A 86 -1.02 1.61 -0.55
N ALA A 87 -0.55 1.12 -1.70
CA ALA A 87 -0.49 1.89 -2.94
C ALA A 87 -1.88 2.37 -3.39
N PHE A 88 -2.90 1.51 -3.26
CA PHE A 88 -4.28 1.89 -3.55
C PHE A 88 -4.75 3.05 -2.66
N ILE A 89 -4.56 2.96 -1.34
CA ILE A 89 -4.90 4.03 -0.39
C ILE A 89 -4.19 5.34 -0.75
N ILE A 90 -2.88 5.29 -0.99
CA ILE A 90 -2.10 6.49 -1.30
C ILE A 90 -2.56 7.13 -2.61
N ARG A 91 -2.89 6.33 -3.62
CA ARG A 91 -3.46 6.83 -4.88
C ARG A 91 -4.82 7.51 -4.65
N SER A 92 -5.73 6.87 -3.91
CA SER A 92 -7.05 7.46 -3.60
C SER A 92 -6.94 8.75 -2.78
N LEU A 93 -6.06 8.81 -1.79
CA LEU A 93 -5.79 10.01 -1.00
C LEU A 93 -5.19 11.13 -1.86
N TYR A 94 -4.35 10.79 -2.83
CA TYR A 94 -3.77 11.77 -3.74
C TYR A 94 -4.81 12.31 -4.73
N GLU A 95 -5.60 11.43 -5.34
CA GLU A 95 -6.66 11.79 -6.30
C GLU A 95 -7.76 12.64 -5.67
N SER A 96 -8.03 12.45 -4.37
CA SER A 96 -8.94 13.30 -3.58
C SER A 96 -8.31 14.61 -3.13
N GLY A 97 -7.05 14.89 -3.47
CA GLY A 97 -6.31 16.08 -3.08
C GLY A 97 -5.83 16.09 -1.62
N LEU A 98 -6.19 15.08 -0.82
CA LEU A 98 -5.93 15.04 0.61
C LEU A 98 -4.44 15.03 0.96
N ILE A 99 -3.58 14.46 0.12
CA ILE A 99 -2.12 14.39 0.37
C ILE A 99 -1.30 15.18 -0.65
N SER A 100 -1.88 16.22 -1.24
CA SER A 100 -1.16 17.19 -2.08
C SER A 100 -0.52 18.31 -1.24
N LYS A 101 0.61 18.86 -1.70
CA LYS A 101 1.39 19.92 -1.04
C LYS A 101 0.67 21.29 -0.99
N SER A 102 -0.43 21.44 -1.72
CA SER A 102 -1.21 22.68 -1.82
C SER A 102 -2.69 22.29 -1.88
N PRO A 103 -3.56 22.68 -0.92
CA PRO A 103 -3.49 23.79 0.05
C PRO A 103 -3.01 23.40 1.48
N PRO A 104 -2.86 24.35 2.44
CA PRO A 104 -2.26 24.16 3.79
C PRO A 104 -2.95 23.15 4.72
N ASP A 105 -4.08 22.58 4.31
CA ASP A 105 -4.96 21.74 5.13
C ASP A 105 -4.94 20.24 4.78
N GLY A 106 -3.98 19.82 3.96
CA GLY A 106 -3.79 18.41 3.59
C GLY A 106 -3.62 17.47 4.80
N LEU A 107 -4.04 16.22 4.62
CA LEU A 107 -3.84 15.13 5.55
C LEU A 107 -2.35 14.81 5.70
N SER A 108 -1.77 15.14 6.85
CA SER A 108 -0.40 14.75 7.17
C SER A 108 -0.28 13.24 7.37
N LEU A 109 0.56 12.59 6.56
CA LEU A 109 0.94 11.19 6.73
C LEU A 109 2.24 11.01 7.52
N SER A 110 2.75 12.05 8.20
CA SER A 110 3.98 11.95 8.99
C SER A 110 3.94 10.73 9.92
N SER A 111 5.03 9.96 9.96
CA SER A 111 5.20 8.69 10.69
C SER A 111 4.42 7.49 10.14
N ALA A 112 3.79 7.58 8.97
CA ALA A 112 3.18 6.42 8.32
C ALA A 112 4.24 5.39 7.91
N ASP A 113 4.00 4.13 8.25
CA ASP A 113 4.76 2.99 7.72
C ASP A 113 4.23 2.61 6.34
N MET A 114 5.00 2.99 5.33
CA MET A 114 4.79 2.67 3.93
C MET A 114 5.93 1.81 3.38
N THR A 115 6.60 1.04 4.24
CA THR A 115 7.63 0.06 3.83
C THR A 115 7.08 -0.83 2.72
N GLY A 116 7.86 -0.97 1.64
CA GLY A 116 7.51 -1.76 0.48
C GLY A 116 6.42 -1.15 -0.41
N LEU A 117 5.95 0.08 -0.16
CA LEU A 117 4.94 0.76 -0.99
C LEU A 117 5.35 0.74 -2.47
N ASP A 118 4.48 0.24 -3.34
CA ASP A 118 4.71 0.23 -4.78
C ASP A 118 3.70 1.13 -5.49
N LEU A 119 4.09 2.40 -5.71
CA LEU A 119 3.32 3.33 -6.54
C LEU A 119 3.73 3.28 -8.01
N GLY A 120 4.78 2.52 -8.32
CA GLY A 120 5.35 2.44 -9.66
C GLY A 120 4.42 1.79 -10.68
N LEU A 121 4.83 1.85 -11.94
CA LEU A 121 4.18 1.13 -13.03
C LEU A 121 5.01 -0.12 -13.38
N GLU A 122 4.34 -1.25 -13.64
CA GLU A 122 5.00 -2.52 -13.95
C GLU A 122 5.76 -2.48 -15.30
N GLN A 123 5.33 -1.63 -16.24
CA GLN A 123 5.93 -1.54 -17.58
C GLN A 123 6.17 -0.10 -18.04
N ARG A 124 7.22 0.05 -18.87
CA ARG A 124 7.59 1.29 -19.57
C ARG A 124 6.60 1.68 -20.67
N GLU A 125 5.77 0.73 -21.12
CA GLU A 125 4.92 0.84 -22.33
C GLU A 125 3.60 1.58 -22.12
N THR A 126 3.25 1.98 -20.89
CA THR A 126 2.16 2.94 -20.76
C THR A 126 2.66 4.27 -21.33
N THR A 127 2.10 4.67 -22.48
CA THR A 127 2.30 6.01 -23.06
C THR A 127 1.97 7.13 -22.08
N GLU A 128 1.23 6.79 -21.02
CA GLU A 128 0.87 7.65 -19.91
C GLU A 128 1.69 7.29 -18.67
N ARG A 129 2.58 8.20 -18.25
CA ARG A 129 3.16 8.16 -16.90
C ARG A 129 2.10 8.62 -15.90
N ALA A 130 2.07 8.01 -14.72
CA ALA A 130 1.19 8.49 -13.64
C ALA A 130 1.75 9.78 -13.02
N TYR A 131 0.89 10.80 -12.92
CA TYR A 131 1.23 12.12 -12.41
C TYR A 131 0.92 12.24 -10.93
N PHE A 132 1.96 12.26 -10.10
CA PHE A 132 1.90 12.52 -8.66
C PHE A 132 2.57 13.86 -8.34
N ARG A 133 2.09 14.92 -9.00
CA ARG A 133 2.62 16.28 -8.84
C ARG A 133 2.30 16.78 -7.44
N CYS A 134 3.27 17.40 -6.78
CA CYS A 134 3.08 17.95 -5.44
C CYS A 134 2.66 16.90 -4.39
N LEU A 135 2.93 15.61 -4.59
CA LEU A 135 2.66 14.57 -3.60
C LEU A 135 3.42 14.84 -2.29
N ASN A 136 2.74 14.81 -1.14
CA ASN A 136 3.34 15.06 0.17
C ASN A 136 3.50 13.77 0.99
N LEU A 137 4.74 13.28 1.10
CA LEU A 137 5.12 12.10 1.89
C LEU A 137 6.23 12.43 2.90
N ARG A 138 6.21 13.65 3.44
CA ARG A 138 7.19 14.11 4.44
C ARG A 138 7.16 13.23 5.69
N GLN A 139 8.35 12.97 6.25
CA GLN A 139 8.52 12.24 7.52
C GLN A 139 7.89 10.83 7.52
N THR A 140 7.79 10.18 6.37
CA THR A 140 7.23 8.83 6.24
C THR A 140 8.32 7.77 6.20
N VAL A 141 7.97 6.50 6.41
CA VAL A 141 8.87 5.37 6.20
C VAL A 141 8.56 4.73 4.85
N LEU A 142 9.49 4.82 3.91
CA LEU A 142 9.38 4.36 2.52
C LEU A 142 10.45 3.32 2.18
N THR A 143 11.03 2.66 3.19
CA THR A 143 12.07 1.65 2.96
C THR A 143 11.58 0.59 1.97
N GLN A 144 12.39 0.25 0.97
CA GLN A 144 12.07 -0.69 -0.11
C GLN A 144 10.86 -0.29 -0.98
N SER A 145 10.50 0.99 -1.04
CA SER A 145 9.39 1.46 -1.87
C SER A 145 9.79 1.68 -3.34
N SER A 146 8.81 1.60 -4.24
CA SER A 146 8.97 1.77 -5.68
C SER A 146 8.13 2.95 -6.19
N PHE A 147 8.79 3.83 -6.92
CA PHE A 147 8.24 5.02 -7.59
C PHE A 147 8.61 5.08 -9.07
N ARG A 148 8.91 3.91 -9.66
CA ARG A 148 9.37 3.81 -11.04
C ARG A 148 8.35 4.36 -12.03
N TYR A 149 8.85 5.01 -13.08
CA TYR A 149 8.05 5.58 -14.17
C TYR A 149 7.04 6.68 -13.75
N LEU A 150 7.15 7.24 -12.54
CA LEU A 150 6.26 8.30 -12.07
C LEU A 150 6.73 9.69 -12.49
N ILE A 151 5.77 10.63 -12.56
CA ILE A 151 6.07 12.06 -12.60
C ILE A 151 5.84 12.65 -11.21
N LEU A 152 6.94 12.96 -10.51
CA LEU A 152 6.95 13.43 -9.11
C LEU A 152 7.33 14.92 -8.98
N SER A 153 6.98 15.73 -9.98
CA SER A 153 7.31 17.16 -9.99
C SER A 153 6.75 17.87 -8.76
N GLY A 154 7.62 18.50 -7.97
CA GLY A 154 7.22 19.19 -6.73
C GLY A 154 6.80 18.29 -5.57
N ALA A 155 6.95 16.96 -5.69
CA ALA A 155 6.72 16.04 -4.58
C ALA A 155 7.68 16.32 -3.41
N ASP A 156 7.22 16.09 -2.20
CA ASP A 156 7.93 16.42 -0.97
C ASP A 156 8.16 15.17 -0.12
N PHE A 157 9.43 14.77 -0.06
CA PHE A 157 9.93 13.63 0.71
C PHE A 157 10.79 14.09 1.90
N GLN A 158 10.71 15.37 2.32
CA GLN A 158 11.60 15.88 3.36
C GLN A 158 11.48 15.04 4.64
N ARG A 159 12.64 14.58 5.15
CA ARG A 159 12.78 13.71 6.34
C ARG A 159 12.11 12.32 6.21
N ALA A 160 11.73 11.88 5.01
CA ALA A 160 11.31 10.50 4.82
C ALA A 160 12.51 9.53 4.91
N GLN A 161 12.28 8.32 5.43
CA GLN A 161 13.25 7.23 5.38
C GLN A 161 13.08 6.50 4.05
N MET A 162 14.13 6.44 3.23
CA MET A 162 14.02 6.02 1.82
C MET A 162 15.08 4.98 1.43
N ASP A 163 15.47 4.15 2.39
CA ASP A 163 16.50 3.13 2.17
C ASP A 163 16.01 2.10 1.14
N ASN A 164 16.84 1.81 0.14
CA ASN A 164 16.52 0.87 -0.95
C ASN A 164 15.27 1.22 -1.77
N CYS A 165 14.93 2.50 -1.90
CA CYS A 165 13.86 2.92 -2.81
C CYS A 165 14.27 2.83 -4.29
N ASP A 166 13.31 2.48 -5.15
CA ASP A 166 13.47 2.49 -6.61
C ASP A 166 12.81 3.72 -7.24
N PHE A 167 13.64 4.61 -7.80
CA PHE A 167 13.23 5.79 -8.57
C PHE A 167 13.53 5.67 -10.07
N SER A 168 13.79 4.46 -10.56
CA SER A 168 14.17 4.22 -11.95
C SER A 168 13.12 4.79 -12.91
N ALA A 169 13.59 5.55 -13.91
CA ALA A 169 12.74 6.19 -14.91
C ALA A 169 11.67 7.16 -14.36
N CYS A 170 11.79 7.60 -13.10
CA CYS A 170 11.01 8.72 -12.59
C CYS A 170 11.44 10.03 -13.27
N VAL A 171 10.49 10.96 -13.43
CA VAL A 171 10.76 12.31 -13.91
C VAL A 171 10.24 13.36 -12.94
N ALA A 172 11.08 14.34 -12.66
CA ALA A 172 10.72 15.52 -11.89
C ALA A 172 11.10 16.76 -12.70
N TYR A 173 10.13 17.63 -12.93
CA TYR A 173 10.36 18.94 -13.50
C TYR A 173 10.53 19.95 -12.37
N HIS A 174 11.40 20.94 -12.57
CA HIS A 174 11.42 22.09 -11.71
C HIS A 174 10.10 22.84 -11.89
N VAL A 175 9.27 22.84 -10.85
CA VAL A 175 8.13 23.75 -10.80
C VAL A 175 8.73 25.12 -10.48
N GLY A 176 8.77 26.02 -11.45
CA GLY A 176 9.19 27.39 -11.19
C GLY A 176 8.33 27.97 -10.07
N GLU A 177 8.96 28.53 -9.05
CA GLU A 177 8.25 29.30 -8.04
C GLU A 177 7.68 30.54 -8.74
N SER A 178 6.37 30.52 -9.02
CA SER A 178 5.67 31.77 -9.29
C SER A 178 5.70 32.57 -7.99
N ARG A 179 6.63 33.53 -7.93
CA ARG A 179 6.72 34.55 -6.90
C ARG A 179 5.45 35.40 -6.86
#